data_AF-A0A7S3EZ22-F1
#
_entry.id   AF-A0A7S3EZ22-F1
#
_cell.length_a   1.000
_cell.length_b   1.000
_cell.length_c   1.000
_cell.angle_alpha   90.00
_cell.angle_beta   90.00
_cell.angle_gamma   90.00
#
_symmetry.space_group_name_H-M   'P 1'
#
loop_
_entity.id
_entity.type
_entity.pdbx_description
1 polymer ?
#
loop_
_entity_poly.entity_id
_entity_poly.type
_entity_poly.pdbx_seq_one_letter_code
_entity_poly.pdbx_strand_id
1 'polypeptide(L)'
;RIHFVIASYAPVISAEKAYHEQLSVAEITNSAFEPASMLCKVDPRHGKYMAVCLMYRGDVVPKDVNAAVATIKTKRTIQFVDWCPTGFKCGINYQPPTVVPGG
;
A
#
# COMPACT_ATOMS: atom_id res chain seq x y z
N ARG A 1 24.68 -3.60 -4.16
CA ARG A 1 23.81 -4.70 -3.65
C ARG A 1 22.73 -4.07 -2.77
N ILE A 2 21.53 -3.83 -3.31
CA ILE A 2 20.33 -3.37 -2.58
C ILE A 2 19.13 -3.96 -3.35
N HIS A 3 18.66 -5.13 -2.95
CA HIS A 3 17.57 -5.86 -3.64
C HIS A 3 16.61 -6.55 -2.67
N PHE A 4 16.75 -6.28 -1.37
CA PHE A 4 15.80 -6.74 -0.37
C PHE A 4 14.69 -5.71 -0.25
N VAL A 5 13.45 -6.17 -0.37
CA VAL A 5 12.25 -5.34 -0.31
C VAL A 5 11.47 -5.66 0.95
N ILE A 6 10.86 -4.64 1.54
CA ILE A 6 9.87 -4.81 2.60
C ILE A 6 8.52 -4.97 1.91
N ALA A 7 7.84 -6.09 2.15
CA ALA A 7 6.49 -6.32 1.67
C ALA A 7 5.48 -5.75 2.67
N SER A 8 4.38 -5.21 2.15
CA SER A 8 3.22 -4.75 2.91
C SER A 8 1.98 -5.18 2.15
N TYR A 9 0.91 -5.53 2.87
CA TYR A 9 -0.35 -5.95 2.28
C TYR A 9 -1.51 -5.28 3.00
N ALA A 10 -2.43 -4.73 2.23
CA ALA A 10 -3.65 -4.12 2.74
C ALA A 10 -4.80 -4.33 1.74
N PRO A 11 -6.03 -4.52 2.23
CA PRO A 11 -6.40 -4.67 3.64
C PRO A 11 -6.13 -6.11 4.14
N VAL A 12 -5.86 -6.25 5.45
CA VAL A 12 -5.91 -7.54 6.18
C VAL A 12 -6.94 -7.41 7.28
N ILE A 13 -8.15 -7.90 7.04
CA ILE A 13 -9.28 -7.81 7.96
C ILE A 13 -10.03 -9.15 8.05
N SER A 14 -10.70 -9.37 9.17
CA SER A 14 -11.59 -10.52 9.36
C SER A 14 -12.83 -10.43 8.47
N ALA A 15 -13.40 -11.58 8.09
CA ALA A 15 -14.63 -11.65 7.29
C ALA A 15 -15.80 -10.86 7.91
N GLU A 16 -15.96 -10.88 9.24
CA GLU A 16 -17.01 -10.14 9.94
C GLU A 16 -16.89 -8.63 9.73
N LYS A 17 -15.70 -8.06 9.92
CA LYS A 17 -15.43 -6.63 9.71
C LYS A 17 -15.57 -6.18 8.26
N ALA A 18 -15.30 -7.07 7.30
CA ALA A 18 -15.38 -6.75 5.88
C ALA A 18 -16.78 -6.33 5.42
N TYR A 19 -17.84 -6.73 6.13
CA TYR A 19 -19.22 -6.33 5.81
C TYR A 19 -19.61 -4.96 6.37
N HIS A 20 -18.83 -4.41 7.30
CA HIS A 20 -19.16 -3.17 8.00
C HIS A 20 -18.30 -1.97 7.59
N GLU A 21 -17.20 -2.22 6.89
CA GLU A 21 -16.26 -1.19 6.45
C GLU A 21 -16.24 -1.10 4.91
N GLN A 22 -16.43 0.11 4.37
CA GLN A 22 -16.06 0.38 2.99
C GLN A 22 -14.54 0.58 2.93
N LEU A 23 -13.89 -0.07 1.97
CA LEU A 23 -12.43 -0.03 1.82
C LEU A 23 -12.10 0.68 0.51
N SER A 24 -12.07 2.01 0.56
CA SER A 24 -11.72 2.83 -0.59
C SER A 24 -10.24 2.68 -0.97
N VAL A 25 -9.90 3.03 -2.21
CA VAL A 25 -8.51 3.07 -2.70
C VAL A 25 -7.62 3.93 -1.78
N ALA A 26 -8.15 5.05 -1.27
CA ALA A 26 -7.42 5.92 -0.36
C ALA A 26 -7.12 5.24 0.99
N GLU A 27 -8.11 4.57 1.60
CA GLU A 27 -7.95 3.91 2.90
C GLU A 27 -6.97 2.74 2.81
N ILE A 28 -7.11 1.86 1.82
CA ILE A 28 -6.20 0.73 1.65
C ILE A 28 -4.78 1.18 1.29
N THR A 29 -4.64 2.27 0.51
CA THR A 29 -3.31 2.85 0.21
C THR A 29 -2.67 3.38 1.48
N ASN A 30 -3.41 4.09 2.33
CA ASN A 30 -2.90 4.57 3.61
C ASN A 30 -2.50 3.42 4.53
N SER A 31 -3.36 2.39 4.64
CA SER A 31 -3.12 1.20 5.44
C SER A 31 -1.84 0.47 5.01
N ALA A 32 -1.52 0.43 3.71
CA ALA A 32 -0.29 -0.20 3.23
C ALA A 32 1.01 0.47 3.74
N PHE A 33 0.96 1.74 4.17
CA PHE A 33 2.11 2.45 4.76
C PHE A 33 2.13 2.41 6.29
N GLU A 34 1.12 1.83 6.93
CA GLU A 34 1.13 1.64 8.38
C GLU A 34 2.10 0.52 8.77
N PRO A 35 2.92 0.68 9.83
CA PRO A 35 3.84 -0.35 10.28
C PRO A 35 3.18 -1.71 10.57
N ALA A 36 1.90 -1.70 10.98
CA ALA A 36 1.14 -2.91 11.27
C ALA A 36 0.82 -3.76 10.03
N SER A 37 0.84 -3.17 8.83
CA SER A 37 0.58 -3.86 7.57
C SER A 37 1.86 -4.46 6.94
N MET A 38 3.03 -4.14 7.51
CA MET A 38 4.31 -4.62 7.01
C MET A 38 4.54 -6.08 7.42
N LEU A 39 4.98 -6.89 6.47
CA LEU A 39 5.28 -8.31 6.67
C LEU A 39 6.70 -8.55 7.21
N CYS A 40 7.35 -7.49 7.68
CA CYS A 40 8.66 -7.51 8.29
C CYS A 40 8.63 -6.66 9.56
N LYS A 41 9.28 -7.12 10.63
CA LYS A 41 9.37 -6.40 11.90
C LYS A 41 10.38 -5.26 11.78
N VAL A 42 9.92 -4.14 11.21
CA VAL A 42 10.71 -2.93 10.99
C VAL A 42 9.83 -1.70 11.17
N ASP A 43 10.38 -0.63 11.74
CA ASP A 43 9.74 0.67 11.72
C ASP A 43 10.27 1.48 10.52
N PRO A 44 9.45 1.74 9.48
CA PRO A 44 9.89 2.45 8.28
C PRO A 44 10.30 3.90 8.56
N ARG A 45 9.88 4.48 9.69
CA ARG A 45 10.17 5.86 10.08
C ARG A 45 11.62 6.06 10.53
N HIS A 46 12.33 4.98 10.86
CA HIS A 46 13.76 5.03 11.16
C HIS A 46 14.63 5.13 9.89
N GLY A 47 14.04 5.09 8.70
CA GLY A 47 14.73 5.19 7.43
C GLY A 47 14.00 6.07 6.43
N LYS A 48 14.38 5.92 5.16
CA LYS A 48 13.75 6.59 4.02
C LYS A 48 13.45 5.57 2.93
N TYR A 49 12.34 5.76 2.24
CA TYR A 49 11.97 4.96 1.08
C TYR A 49 12.88 5.33 -0.10
N MET A 50 13.52 4.33 -0.70
CA MET A 50 14.24 4.52 -1.97
C MET A 50 13.27 4.47 -3.16
N ALA A 51 12.35 3.49 -3.12
CA ALA A 51 11.29 3.32 -4.10
C ALA A 51 10.15 2.52 -3.45
N VAL A 52 8.94 2.69 -3.97
CA VAL A 52 7.73 1.97 -3.59
C VAL A 52 7.03 1.48 -4.85
N CYS A 53 6.55 0.24 -4.81
CA CYS A 53 5.68 -0.32 -5.83
C CYS A 53 4.33 -0.64 -5.19
N LEU A 54 3.25 -0.04 -5.69
CA LEU A 54 1.87 -0.31 -5.27
C LEU A 54 1.16 -1.13 -6.36
N MET A 55 0.71 -2.33 -5.99
CA MET A 55 0.08 -3.28 -6.90
C MET A 55 -1.39 -3.46 -6.51
N TYR A 56 -2.26 -2.64 -7.09
CA TYR A 56 -3.69 -2.63 -6.84
C TYR A 56 -4.38 -3.78 -7.57
N ARG A 57 -5.42 -4.36 -6.93
CA ARG A 57 -6.25 -5.41 -7.52
C ARG A 57 -7.74 -5.17 -7.29
N GLY A 58 -8.56 -5.58 -8.26
CA GLY A 58 -10.02 -5.46 -8.21
C GLY A 58 -10.56 -4.22 -8.92
N ASP A 59 -11.73 -3.76 -8.50
CA ASP A 59 -12.38 -2.56 -9.06
C ASP A 59 -11.68 -1.29 -8.56
N VAL A 60 -10.66 -0.85 -9.31
CA VAL A 60 -9.80 0.27 -8.95
C VAL A 60 -9.75 1.26 -10.08
N VAL A 61 -10.15 2.50 -9.78
CA VAL A 61 -10.12 3.62 -10.73
C VAL A 61 -8.74 4.28 -10.70
N PRO A 62 -8.04 4.43 -11.84
CA PRO A 62 -6.69 5.02 -11.89
C PRO A 62 -6.62 6.45 -11.33
N LYS A 63 -7.69 7.23 -11.46
CA LYS A 63 -7.79 8.58 -10.89
C LYS A 63 -7.64 8.57 -9.37
N ASP A 64 -8.28 7.61 -8.70
CA ASP A 64 -8.28 7.53 -7.25
C ASP A 64 -6.93 7.03 -6.71
N VAL A 65 -6.25 6.16 -7.48
CA VAL A 65 -4.86 5.78 -7.20
C VAL A 65 -3.94 7.01 -7.23
N ASN A 66 -4.05 7.84 -8.27
CA ASN A 66 -3.23 9.06 -8.37
C ASN A 66 -3.50 10.01 -7.20
N ALA A 67 -4.77 10.20 -6.82
CA ALA A 67 -5.14 11.02 -5.68
C ALA A 67 -4.57 10.46 -4.36
N ALA A 68 -4.73 9.16 -4.12
CA ALA A 68 -4.21 8.50 -2.92
C ALA A 68 -2.68 8.60 -2.80
N VAL A 69 -1.95 8.37 -3.90
CA VAL A 69 -0.49 8.51 -3.93
C VAL A 69 -0.06 9.97 -3.69
N ALA A 70 -0.80 10.94 -4.23
CA ALA A 70 -0.53 12.36 -3.95
C ALA A 70 -0.64 12.66 -2.45
N THR A 71 -1.67 12.14 -1.79
CA THR A 71 -1.85 12.26 -0.33
C THR A 71 -0.72 11.57 0.44
N ILE A 72 -0.26 10.39 0.02
CA ILE A 72 0.86 9.70 0.67
C ILE A 72 2.13 10.56 0.65
N LYS A 73 2.43 11.21 -0.49
CA LYS A 73 3.63 12.04 -0.65
C LYS A 73 3.67 13.26 0.28
N THR A 74 2.53 13.73 0.79
CA THR A 74 2.47 14.87 1.70
C THR A 74 2.63 14.48 3.18
N LYS A 75 2.55 13.18 3.51
CA LYS A 75 2.67 12.70 4.90
C LYS A 75 4.12 12.81 5.40
N ARG A 76 4.32 13.55 6.50
CA ARG A 76 5.64 13.73 7.13
C ARG A 76 6.31 12.43 7.60
N THR A 77 5.50 11.41 7.93
CA THR A 77 5.95 10.10 8.37
C THR A 77 6.48 9.22 7.24
N ILE A 78 6.24 9.62 5.98
CA ILE A 78 6.64 8.87 4.78
C ILE A 78 7.67 9.71 4.04
N GLN A 79 8.93 9.39 4.25
CA GLN A 79 10.04 10.16 3.70
C GLN A 79 10.75 9.37 2.62
N PHE A 80 10.99 10.01 1.47
CA PHE A 80 11.78 9.45 0.39
C PHE A 80 13.21 10.00 0.44
N VAL A 81 14.12 9.25 -0.17
CA VAL A 81 15.46 9.76 -0.49
C VAL A 81 15.36 10.93 -1.47
N ASP A 82 16.26 11.89 -1.33
CA ASP A 82 16.27 13.15 -2.09
C ASP A 82 16.55 12.96 -3.59
N TRP A 83 17.38 11.98 -3.93
CA TRP A 83 17.73 11.67 -5.32
C TRP A 83 16.65 10.87 -6.09
N CYS A 84 15.54 10.47 -5.45
CA CYS A 84 14.45 9.74 -6.10
C CYS A 84 13.08 10.45 -5.96
N PRO A 85 12.85 11.55 -6.71
CA PRO A 85 11.61 12.32 -6.62
C PRO A 85 10.38 11.57 -7.18
N THR A 86 10.60 10.59 -8.06
CA THR A 86 9.58 9.74 -8.70
C THR A 86 9.55 8.33 -8.11
N GLY A 87 9.78 8.19 -6.80
CA GLY A 87 9.90 6.90 -6.12
C GLY A 87 8.65 6.01 -6.06
N PHE A 88 7.63 6.23 -6.89
CA PHE A 88 6.43 5.40 -6.95
C PHE A 88 6.26 4.73 -8.31
N LYS A 89 6.07 3.41 -8.30
CA LYS A 89 5.48 2.66 -9.40
C LYS A 89 4.10 2.17 -8.97
N CYS A 90 3.09 2.38 -9.81
CA CYS A 90 1.76 1.83 -9.59
C CYS A 90 1.42 0.82 -10.70
N GLY A 91 0.76 -0.27 -10.33
CA GLY A 91 0.17 -1.26 -11.23
C GLY A 91 -1.27 -1.56 -10.81
N ILE A 92 -2.15 -1.81 -11.77
CA ILE A 92 -3.57 -2.12 -11.54
C ILE A 92 -3.90 -3.41 -12.28
N ASN A 93 -4.52 -4.35 -11.59
CA ASN A 93 -5.08 -5.57 -12.18
C ASN A 93 -6.57 -5.67 -11.81
N TYR A 94 -7.44 -5.71 -12.82
CA TYR A 94 -8.89 -5.73 -12.60
C TYR A 94 -9.41 -7.03 -11.97
N GLN A 95 -8.60 -8.11 -11.96
CA GLN A 95 -8.98 -9.35 -11.30
C GLN A 95 -8.80 -9.22 -9.77
N PRO A 96 -9.89 -9.30 -8.98
CA PRO A 96 -9.81 -9.23 -7.52
C PRO A 96 -9.03 -10.44 -6.95
N PRO A 97 -8.50 -10.34 -5.72
CA PRO A 97 -8.00 -11.50 -4.99
C PRO A 97 -9.09 -12.56 -4.83
N THR A 98 -8.73 -13.84 -4.92
CA THR A 98 -9.68 -14.94 -4.65
C THR A 98 -9.61 -15.36 -3.19
N VAL A 99 -10.73 -15.82 -2.66
CA VAL A 99 -10.78 -16.56 -1.39
C VAL A 99 -10.59 -18.05 -1.66
N VAL A 100 -9.96 -18.76 -0.73
CA VAL A 100 -9.98 -20.23 -0.71
C VAL A 100 -11.21 -20.65 0.08
N PRO A 101 -12.09 -21.52 -0.46
CA PRO A 101 -13.23 -22.02 0.30
C PRO A 101 -12.76 -22.73 1.58
N GLY A 102 -13.17 -22.23 2.75
CA GLY A 102 -12.79 -22.79 4.06
C GLY A 102 -11.56 -22.16 4.72
N GLY A 103 -10.86 -21.24 4.05
CA GLY A 103 -9.63 -20.61 4.54
C GLY A 103 -8.39 -21.09 3.79
#